data_AF-A0A955GPM6-F1
#
_entry.id   AF-A0A955GPM6-F1
#
_cell.length_a   1.000
_cell.length_b   1.000
_cell.length_c   1.000
_cell.angle_alpha   90.00
_cell.angle_beta   90.00
_cell.angle_gamma   90.00
#
_symmetry.space_group_name_H-M   'P 1'
#
loop_
_entity.id
_entity.type
_entity.pdbx_description
1 polymer ?
#
loop_
_entity_poly.entity_id
_entity_poly.type
_entity_poly.pdbx_seq_one_letter_code
_entity_poly.pdbx_strand_id
1 'polypeptide(L)' 'VQTFDVETKDYGIITLDFTINGGYDEMISFLKDVEKNLRITDIRSLTITPPGGDFETDYSYAITVDTYWLKDNI' A
#
# COMPACT_ATOMS: atom_id res chain seq x y z
N VAL A 1 -5.28 25.45 -29.45
CA VAL A 1 -6.11 24.71 -28.48
C VAL A 1 -5.29 23.49 -28.09
N GLN A 2 -4.79 23.39 -26.85
CA GLN A 2 -4.06 22.21 -26.40
C GLN A 2 -5.09 21.15 -26.00
N THR A 3 -5.12 20.05 -26.74
CA THR A 3 -5.93 18.87 -26.41
C THR A 3 -5.17 18.10 -25.34
N PHE A 4 -5.72 18.05 -24.13
CA PHE A 4 -5.24 17.14 -23.09
C PHE A 4 -5.79 15.76 -23.44
N ASP A 5 -4.95 14.88 -24.01
CA ASP A 5 -5.28 13.47 -24.09
C ASP A 5 -5.40 12.94 -22.66
N VAL A 6 -6.64 12.80 -22.19
CA VAL A 6 -6.92 12.07 -20.96
C VAL A 6 -6.69 10.61 -21.30
N GLU A 7 -5.48 10.13 -21.04
CA GLU A 7 -5.13 8.72 -21.19
C GLU A 7 -6.02 7.90 -20.23
N THR A 8 -7.13 7.40 -20.75
CA THR A 8 -8.05 6.55 -19.99
C THR A 8 -7.39 5.19 -19.82
N LYS A 9 -6.77 4.97 -18.66
CA LYS A 9 -6.19 3.66 -18.32
C LYS A 9 -7.27 2.57 -18.40
N ASP A 10 -6.99 1.49 -19.13
CA ASP A 10 -7.84 0.29 -19.27
C ASP A 10 -8.00 -0.50 -17.96
N TYR A 11 -7.34 -0.06 -16.89
CA TYR A 11 -7.41 -0.65 -15.56
C TYR A 11 -7.87 0.37 -14.52
N GLY A 12 -8.53 -0.14 -13.49
CA GLY A 12 -8.84 0.59 -12.28
C GLY A 12 -7.76 0.38 -11.22
N ILE A 13 -7.67 1.35 -10.31
CA ILE A 13 -6.75 1.32 -9.17
C ILE A 13 -7.59 1.50 -7.90
N ILE A 14 -7.36 0.65 -6.91
CA ILE A 14 -7.94 0.74 -5.57
C ILE A 14 -6.74 1.04 -4.68
N THR A 15 -6.74 2.24 -4.12
CA THR A 15 -5.78 2.66 -3.12
C THR A 15 -6.33 2.33 -1.74
N LEU A 16 -5.53 1.64 -0.95
CA LEU A 16 -5.82 1.26 0.43
C LEU A 16 -4.81 1.96 1.34
N ASP A 17 -5.32 2.78 2.25
CA ASP A 17 -4.52 3.45 3.29
C ASP A 17 -4.84 2.82 4.64
N PHE A 18 -3.83 2.31 5.34
CA PHE A 18 -4.01 1.75 6.66
C PHE A 18 -2.77 1.93 7.55
N THR A 19 -3.00 1.85 8.85
CA THR A 19 -1.96 1.92 9.87
C THR A 19 -1.89 0.60 10.63
N ILE A 20 -0.71 0.01 10.69
CA ILE A 20 -0.42 -1.22 11.43
C ILE A 20 0.45 -0.83 12.62
N ASN A 21 0.14 -1.33 13.82
CA ASN A 21 1.01 -1.20 14.99
C ASN A 21 1.57 -2.58 15.33
N GLY A 22 2.87 -2.67 15.60
CA GLY A 22 3.54 -3.92 15.95
C GLY A 22 5.05 -3.80 15.88
N GLY A 23 5.75 -4.90 16.14
CA GLY A 23 7.20 -4.98 15.99
C GLY A 23 7.65 -5.05 14.54
N TYR A 24 8.95 -4.78 14.35
CA TYR A 24 9.56 -4.78 13.03
C TYR A 24 9.52 -6.14 12.34
N ASP A 25 9.73 -7.23 13.09
CA ASP A 25 9.72 -8.58 12.53
C ASP A 25 8.32 -9.00 12.06
N GLU A 26 7.25 -8.57 12.75
CA GLU A 26 5.88 -8.78 12.27
C GLU A 26 5.60 -8.00 10.99
N MET A 27 6.07 -6.74 10.89
CA MET A 27 5.91 -5.95 9.67
C MET A 27 6.64 -6.56 8.47
N ILE A 28 7.87 -7.06 8.67
CA ILE A 28 8.61 -7.79 7.61
C ILE A 28 7.85 -9.05 7.19
N SER A 29 7.24 -9.76 8.13
CA SER A 29 6.44 -10.96 7.83
C SER A 29 5.19 -10.60 7.04
N PHE A 30 4.48 -9.54 7.43
CA PHE A 30 3.34 -9.00 6.68
C PHE A 30 3.71 -8.64 5.23
N LEU A 31 4.83 -7.94 5.01
CA LEU A 31 5.28 -7.57 3.67
C LEU A 31 5.61 -8.79 2.79
N LYS A 32 6.19 -9.84 3.36
CA LYS A 32 6.45 -11.12 2.66
C LYS A 32 5.16 -11.83 2.25
N ASP A 33 4.09 -11.68 3.03
CA ASP A 33 2.79 -12.25 2.70
C ASP A 33 2.09 -11.43 1.60
N VAL A 34 2.24 -10.10 1.61
CA VAL A 34 1.78 -9.22 0.52
C VAL A 34 2.52 -9.52 -0.79
N GLU A 35 3.83 -9.78 -0.74
CA GLU A 35 4.64 -10.16 -1.92
C GLU A 35 4.11 -11.42 -2.62
N LYS A 36 3.54 -12.37 -1.86
CA LYS A 36 2.99 -13.63 -2.37
C LYS A 36 1.51 -13.53 -2.77
N ASN A 37 0.94 -12.33 -2.77
CA ASN A 37 -0.46 -12.14 -3.11
C ASN A 37 -0.72 -12.45 -4.60
N LEU A 38 -1.90 -12.99 -4.91
CA LEU A 38 -2.32 -13.31 -6.28
C LEU A 38 -2.68 -12.07 -7.11
N ARG A 39 -2.86 -10.91 -6.49
CA ARG A 39 -3.19 -9.65 -7.17
C ARG A 39 -1.94 -8.81 -7.34
N ILE A 40 -1.85 -8.13 -8.49
CA ILE A 40 -0.85 -7.08 -8.73
C ILE A 40 -1.08 -6.02 -7.65
N THR A 41 -0.04 -5.80 -6.85
CA THR A 41 -0.07 -4.97 -5.65
C THR A 41 1.18 -4.12 -5.62
N ASP A 42 1.01 -2.80 -5.50
CA ASP A 42 2.11 -1.84 -5.38
C ASP A 42 2.06 -1.16 -4.01
N ILE A 43 3.18 -1.15 -3.30
CA ILE A 43 3.33 -0.31 -2.11
C ILE A 43 3.73 1.09 -2.57
N ARG A 44 2.86 2.08 -2.32
CA ARG A 44 3.06 3.47 -2.74
C ARG A 44 3.83 4.30 -1.74
N SER A 45 3.53 4.10 -0.46
CA SER A 45 4.24 4.76 0.63
C SER A 45 4.29 3.87 1.84
N LEU A 46 5.38 4.02 2.60
CA LEU A 46 5.58 3.42 3.90
C LEU A 46 6.19 4.48 4.81
N THR A 47 5.48 4.84 5.86
CA THR A 47 5.98 5.70 6.94
C THR A 47 6.13 4.85 8.19
N ILE A 48 7.30 4.95 8.83
CA ILE A 48 7.62 4.22 10.06
C ILE A 48 7.76 5.25 11.17
N THR A 49 6.95 5.12 12.21
CA THR A 49 7.05 5.90 13.43
C THR A 49 7.61 5.01 14.54
N PRO A 50 8.75 5.36 15.15
CA PRO A 50 9.29 4.60 16.26
C PRO A 50 8.39 4.69 17.49
N PRO A 51 8.51 3.75 18.44
CA PRO A 51 7.82 3.82 19.72
C PRO A 51 8.13 5.14 20.44
N GLY A 52 7.14 5.74 21.09
CA GLY A 52 7.25 7.08 21.66
C GLY A 52 7.84 7.13 23.08
N GLY A 53 7.94 5.97 23.77
CA GLY A 53 8.36 5.91 25.16
C GLY A 53 9.33 4.76 25.48
N ASP A 54 10.02 4.87 26.61
CA ASP A 54 11.09 3.95 27.04
C ASP A 54 10.65 2.48 27.19
N PHE A 55 9.35 2.21 27.30
CA PHE A 55 8.76 0.88 27.47
C PHE A 55 7.89 0.44 26.30
N GLU A 56 7.71 1.29 25.29
CA GLU A 56 6.91 0.98 24.12
C GLU A 56 7.81 0.30 23.09
N THR A 57 7.42 -0.87 22.61
CA THR A 57 8.19 -1.66 21.62
C THR A 57 7.60 -1.59 20.23
N ASP A 58 6.35 -1.15 20.13
CA ASP A 58 5.57 -1.23 18.91
C ASP A 58 5.80 0.02 18.07
N TYR A 59 6.15 -0.21 16.82
CA TYR A 59 6.23 0.80 15.79
C TYR A 59 4.83 1.03 15.21
N SER A 60 4.62 2.23 14.69
CA SER A 60 3.46 2.52 13.85
C SER A 60 3.87 2.60 12.39
N TYR A 61 3.20 1.83 11.54
CA TYR A 61 3.44 1.72 10.11
C TYR A 61 2.24 2.27 9.36
N ALA A 62 2.34 3.45 8.77
CA ALA A 62 1.34 3.94 7.83
C ALA A 62 1.74 3.52 6.41
N ILE A 63 0.91 2.72 5.76
CA ILE A 63 1.16 2.16 4.44
C ILE A 63 0.02 2.48 3.48
N THR A 64 0.40 2.81 2.25
CA THR A 64 -0.52 3.00 1.14
C THR A 64 -0.24 1.93 0.10
N VAL A 65 -1.27 1.19 -0.29
CA VAL A 65 -1.17 0.06 -1.22
C VAL A 65 -2.16 0.25 -2.36
N ASP A 66 -1.67 0.15 -3.59
CA ASP A 66 -2.50 0.13 -4.79
C ASP A 66 -2.71 -1.31 -5.26
N THR A 67 -3.96 -1.66 -5.56
CA THR A 67 -4.32 -2.91 -6.24
C THR A 67 -5.08 -2.61 -7.53
N TYR A 68 -4.96 -3.50 -8.50
CA TYR A 68 -5.43 -3.25 -9.86
C TYR A 68 -6.51 -4.24 -10.31
N TRP A 69 -7.44 -3.77 -11.12
CA TRP A 69 -8.36 -4.63 -11.88
C TRP A 69 -8.50 -4.13 -13.31
N LEU A 70 -8.83 -5.03 -14.22
CA LEU A 70 -9.18 -4.67 -15.58
C LEU A 70 -10.57 -4.04 -15.60
N LYS A 71 -10.72 -2.87 -16.21
CA LYS A 71 -12.05 -2.28 -16.43
C LYS A 71 -12.72 -3.07 -17.55
N ASP A 72 -13.98 -3.42 -17.35
CA ASP A 72 -14.79 -3.95 -18.45
C ASP A 72 -15.08 -2.80 -19.43
N ASN A 73 -14.54 -2.92 -20.64
CA ASN A 73 -14.89 -2.08 -21.77
C ASN A 73 -16.19 -2.64 -22.39
N ILE A 74 -17.34 -2.43 -21.72
CA ILE A 74 -18.68 -2.69 -22.30
C ILE A 74 -19.24 -1.40 -22.85
#